data_AF-A0A6G4U4V3-F1
#
_entry.id   AF-A0A6G4U4V3-F1
#
_cell.length_a   1.000
_cell.length_b   1.000
_cell.length_c   1.000
_cell.angle_alpha   90.00
_cell.angle_beta   90.00
_cell.angle_gamma   90.00
#
_symmetry.space_group_name_H-M   'P 1'
#
loop_
_entity.id
_entity.type
_entity.pdbx_description
1 polymer ?
#
loop_
_entity_poly.entity_id
_entity_poly.type
_entity_poly.pdbx_seq_one_letter_code
_entity_poly.pdbx_strand_id
1 'polypeptide(L)' 'MTALAQLAAGAVQDWTAAAEFAACTLEAEPRSIGAARQFTRSTLDCWDRTDLADAIEVAVSEMVTNALRHGLSLAPVEP' A
#
# COMPACT_ATOMS: atom_id res chain seq x y z
N MET A 1 5.83 -11.66 -38.75
CA MET A 1 6.03 -11.89 -37.31
C MET A 1 5.77 -10.58 -36.58
N THR A 2 4.57 -10.54 -35.99
CA THR A 2 3.98 -9.67 -34.96
C THR A 2 4.72 -8.39 -34.53
N ALA A 3 4.02 -7.26 -34.71
CA ALA A 3 4.31 -5.98 -34.07
C ALA A 3 4.23 -6.11 -32.54
N LEU A 4 5.33 -5.80 -31.86
CA LEU A 4 5.35 -5.54 -30.42
C LEU A 4 4.69 -4.18 -30.19
N ALA A 5 3.38 -4.22 -29.97
CA ALA A 5 2.56 -3.08 -29.61
C ALA A 5 3.06 -2.45 -28.30
N GLN A 6 3.14 -1.12 -28.33
CA GLN A 6 3.37 -0.18 -27.24
C GLN A 6 3.13 -0.68 -25.80
N LEU A 7 4.18 -0.66 -24.98
CA LEU A 7 4.09 -0.67 -23.51
C LEU A 7 5.07 0.31 -22.86
N ALA A 8 5.11 1.56 -23.31
CA ALA A 8 5.93 2.58 -22.65
C ALA A 8 5.39 4.01 -22.76
N ALA A 9 4.07 4.19 -22.87
CA ALA A 9 3.45 5.51 -22.87
C ALA A 9 2.13 5.52 -22.09
N GLY A 10 2.13 4.94 -20.89
CA GLY A 10 1.20 5.39 -19.86
C GLY A 10 1.84 6.62 -19.24
N ALA A 11 1.27 7.79 -19.48
CA ALA A 11 1.73 9.05 -18.91
C ALA A 11 2.06 8.86 -17.43
N VAL A 12 3.26 9.25 -17.00
CA VAL A 12 3.54 9.48 -15.59
C VAL A 12 2.60 10.59 -15.17
N GLN A 13 1.45 10.22 -14.61
CA GLN A 13 0.50 11.19 -14.10
C GLN A 13 1.21 11.97 -12.99
N ASP A 14 1.13 13.28 -13.04
CA ASP A 14 1.67 14.14 -12.00
C ASP A 14 0.85 13.90 -10.72
N TRP A 15 1.32 12.97 -9.89
CA TRP A 15 0.63 12.49 -8.70
C TRP A 15 0.76 13.48 -7.53
N THR A 16 1.32 14.67 -7.77
CA THR A 16 1.70 15.67 -6.76
C THR A 16 0.70 16.80 -6.56
N ALA A 17 -0.39 16.86 -7.35
CA ALA A 17 -1.52 17.73 -7.05
C ALA A 17 -2.06 17.36 -5.68
N ALA A 18 -1.91 18.25 -4.68
CA ALA A 18 -2.12 18.03 -3.24
C ALA A 18 -3.00 16.81 -2.94
N ALA A 19 -2.37 15.63 -2.90
CA ALA A 19 -3.05 14.39 -2.67
C ALA A 19 -3.46 14.38 -1.20
N GLU A 20 -4.72 14.05 -0.95
CA GLU A 20 -5.18 13.81 0.41
C GLU A 20 -4.28 12.73 1.04
N PHE A 21 -3.79 12.97 2.26
CA PHE A 21 -2.82 12.12 2.93
C PHE A 21 -3.37 11.67 4.29
N ALA A 22 -3.22 10.38 4.58
CA ALA A 22 -3.57 9.80 5.86
C ALA A 22 -2.47 8.80 6.26
N ALA A 23 -2.13 8.77 7.55
CA ALA A 23 -1.16 7.83 8.10
C ALA A 23 -1.66 7.20 9.40
N CYS A 24 -1.23 5.96 9.65
CA CYS A 24 -1.38 5.29 10.93
C CYS A 24 -0.09 4.57 11.31
N THR A 25 0.12 4.40 12.61
CA THR A 25 1.19 3.56 13.15
C THR A 25 0.64 2.16 13.40
N LEU A 26 1.44 1.14 13.09
CA LEU A 26 1.10 -0.26 13.25
C LEU A 26 2.14 -0.94 14.14
N GLU A 27 1.66 -1.79 15.06
CA GLU A 27 2.51 -2.65 15.88
C GLU A 27 3.09 -3.80 15.05
N ALA A 28 4.26 -4.31 15.44
CA ALA A 28 4.97 -5.39 14.74
C ALA A 28 4.36 -6.79 15.02
N GLU A 29 3.07 -6.97 14.74
CA GLU A 29 2.32 -8.19 15.03
C GLU A 29 1.24 -8.50 13.98
N PRO A 30 0.85 -9.78 13.79
CA PRO A 30 -0.09 -10.17 12.73
C PRO A 30 -1.46 -9.48 12.79
N ARG A 31 -1.94 -9.09 13.99
CA ARG A 31 -3.23 -8.38 14.13
C ARG A 31 -3.22 -7.01 13.47
N SER A 32 -2.05 -6.40 13.28
CA SER A 32 -1.89 -5.10 12.60
C SER A 32 -2.30 -5.14 11.12
N ILE A 33 -2.33 -6.31 10.48
CA ILE A 33 -2.83 -6.45 9.10
C ILE A 33 -4.33 -6.09 9.04
N GLY A 34 -5.11 -6.51 10.04
CA GLY A 34 -6.53 -6.15 10.14
C GLY A 34 -6.74 -4.66 10.42
N ALA A 35 -5.93 -4.09 11.31
CA ALA A 35 -5.96 -2.64 11.61
C ALA A 35 -5.61 -1.81 10.37
N ALA A 36 -4.62 -2.24 9.58
CA ALA A 36 -4.22 -1.56 8.36
C ALA A 36 -5.32 -1.57 7.29
N ARG A 37 -6.04 -2.70 7.12
CA ARG A 37 -7.22 -2.77 6.25
C ARG A 37 -8.33 -1.85 6.71
N GLN A 38 -8.66 -1.85 8.01
CA GLN A 38 -9.72 -1.00 8.54
C GLN A 38 -9.40 0.49 8.35
N PHE A 39 -8.17 0.89 8.67
CA PHE A 39 -7.69 2.25 8.42
C PHE A 39 -7.82 2.63 6.94
N THR A 40 -7.35 1.76 6.04
CA THR A 40 -7.43 1.96 4.59
C THR A 40 -8.87 2.17 4.12
N ARG A 41 -9.80 1.31 4.55
CA ARG A 41 -11.22 1.43 4.19
C ARG A 41 -11.81 2.75 4.67
N SER A 42 -11.61 3.10 5.94
CA SER A 42 -12.12 4.36 6.49
C SER A 42 -11.52 5.59 5.80
N THR A 43 -10.25 5.54 5.40
CA THR A 43 -9.62 6.62 4.63
C THR A 43 -10.23 6.74 3.23
N LEU A 44 -10.42 5.63 2.51
CA LEU A 44 -11.02 5.65 1.18
C LEU A 44 -12.50 6.05 1.19
N ASP A 45 -13.24 5.66 2.23
CA ASP A 45 -14.61 6.12 2.46
C ASP A 45 -14.64 7.65 2.65
N CYS A 46 -13.69 8.21 3.41
CA CYS A 46 -13.57 9.65 3.63
C CYS A 46 -13.24 10.43 2.34
N TRP A 47 -12.54 9.78 1.41
CA TRP A 47 -12.11 10.38 0.14
C TRP A 47 -13.09 10.10 -1.01
N ASP A 48 -14.22 9.44 -0.74
CA ASP A 48 -15.20 8.99 -1.76
C ASP A 48 -14.55 8.10 -2.84
N ARG A 49 -13.58 7.27 -2.44
CA ARG A 49 -12.82 6.35 -3.30
C ARG A 49 -13.05 4.88 -2.96
N THR A 50 -14.29 4.55 -2.60
CA THR A 50 -14.71 3.19 -2.24
C THR A 50 -14.54 2.18 -3.39
N ASP A 51 -14.48 2.66 -4.63
CA ASP A 51 -14.16 1.88 -5.84
C ASP A 51 -12.80 1.16 -5.76
N LEU A 52 -11.87 1.70 -4.98
CA LEU A 52 -10.51 1.17 -4.82
C LEU A 52 -10.33 0.26 -3.60
N ALA A 53 -11.34 0.15 -2.72
CA ALA A 53 -11.18 -0.46 -1.40
C ALA A 53 -10.65 -1.90 -1.47
N ASP A 54 -11.24 -2.75 -2.31
CA ASP A 54 -10.83 -4.15 -2.43
C ASP A 54 -9.38 -4.30 -2.91
N ALA A 55 -8.95 -3.46 -3.85
CA ALA A 55 -7.59 -3.50 -4.39
C ALA A 55 -6.55 -2.99 -3.39
N ILE A 56 -6.84 -1.89 -2.70
CA ILE A 56 -5.89 -1.27 -1.76
C ILE A 56 -5.82 -2.07 -0.45
N GLU A 57 -6.92 -2.67 0.02
CA GLU A 57 -6.90 -3.55 1.19
C GLU A 57 -5.98 -4.76 1.01
N VAL A 58 -5.96 -5.35 -0.19
CA VAL A 58 -5.02 -6.42 -0.53
C VAL A 58 -3.60 -5.88 -0.55
N ALA A 59 -3.35 -4.77 -1.26
CA ALA A 59 -2.01 -4.18 -1.33
C ALA A 59 -1.43 -3.86 0.05
N VAL A 60 -2.23 -3.23 0.92
CA VAL A 60 -1.84 -2.92 2.31
C VAL A 60 -1.64 -4.19 3.13
N SER A 61 -2.48 -5.21 2.96
CA SER A 61 -2.28 -6.49 3.65
C SER A 61 -0.95 -7.14 3.28
N GLU A 62 -0.60 -7.14 2.00
CA GLU A 62 0.68 -7.68 1.51
C GLU A 62 1.86 -6.81 1.96
N MET A 63 1.73 -5.48 1.97
CA MET A 63 2.77 -4.58 2.47
C MET A 63 3.07 -4.84 3.95
N VAL A 64 2.03 -4.92 4.79
CA VAL A 64 2.20 -5.19 6.23
C VAL A 64 2.73 -6.61 6.44
N THR A 65 2.26 -7.60 5.69
CA THR A 65 2.77 -8.98 5.75
C THR A 65 4.25 -9.04 5.38
N ASN A 66 4.67 -8.35 4.32
CA ASN A 66 6.07 -8.25 3.92
C ASN A 66 6.91 -7.56 4.99
N ALA A 67 6.42 -6.47 5.59
CA ALA A 67 7.10 -5.77 6.68
C ALA A 67 7.30 -6.68 7.90
N LEU A 68 6.27 -7.43 8.31
CA LEU A 68 6.35 -8.36 9.44
C LEU A 68 7.31 -9.52 9.16
N ARG A 69 7.27 -10.07 7.94
CA ARG A 69 8.06 -11.25 7.57
C ARG A 69 9.53 -10.94 7.30
N HIS A 70 9.81 -9.77 6.72
CA HIS A 70 11.14 -9.45 6.19
C HIS A 70 11.76 -8.21 6.84
N GLY A 71 10.97 -7.25 7.31
CA GLY A 71 11.46 -5.98 7.87
C GLY A 71 12.01 -6.10 9.29
N LEU A 72 11.50 -7.03 10.10
CA LEU A 72 11.92 -7.21 11.50
C LEU A 72 13.31 -7.87 11.64
N SER A 73 13.82 -8.48 10.57
CA SER A 73 15.14 -9.14 10.56
C SER A 73 16.30 -8.22 10.15
N LEU A 74 16.03 -6.95 9.85
CA LEU A 74 17.02 -5.96 9.40
C LEU A 74 17.65 -5.14 10.55
N ALA A 75 17.32 -5.45 11.80
CA ALA A 75 18.04 -4.87 12.93
C ALA A 75 19.52 -5.28 12.86
N PRO A 76 20.48 -4.34 12.85
CA PRO A 76 21.89 -4.69 12.88
C PRO A 76 22.17 -5.58 14.09
N VAL A 77 22.80 -6.74 13.87
CA VAL A 77 23.42 -7.48 14.97
C VAL A 77 24.63 -6.65 15.38
N GLU A 78 24.54 -5.92 16.50
CA GLU A 78 25.70 -5.27 17.09
C GLU A 78 26.66 -6.36 17.60
N PRO A 79 27.97 -6.29 17.29
CA PRO A 79 28.97 -7.25 17.75
C PRO A 79 29.30 -7.15 19.24
#